data_AF-A0AAD1ZZF3-F1
#
_entry.id   AF-A0AAD1ZZF3-F1
#
_cell.length_a   1.000
_cell.length_b   1.000
_cell.length_c   1.000
_cell.angle_alpha   90.00
_cell.angle_beta   90.00
_cell.angle_gamma   90.00
#
_symmetry.space_group_name_H-M   'P 1'
#
loop_
_entity.id
_entity.type
_entity.pdbx_description
1 polymer ?
#
loop_
_entity_poly.entity_id
_entity_poly.type
_entity_poly.pdbx_seq_one_letter_code
_entity_poly.pdbx_strand_id
1 'polypeptide(L)'
;MPSRLILLLMLGSLLFALLSTPTLSVTDDEEDLSFLEDDETDITSELKYPHSDAEYSDNEDEEFENYDDFEAPSSLGHEEEEDEMAKIDEKDVFVLTDGNFSDFLDENKYVMVEFYAPWCGHCKALAPEYAAAATELNAENVKLAKVDATEENELAEKYEVQGFPTVYFFVDGEHKPYSGQRTKDAIVTWIRKKIGPGISNITITEDAERILTSETKVVLGFLDSLAGPESEELAAASKLDDDVNFYQTTNPNVAKLFHMEPNVKRPALVLLKKEAEKVTHYDGQFTKSSIAKFVFANKLPLVTTFTRESASLIFESPIKKQLLLFTTSKDSDKVFPTFQEAAKLFKGKLIFVHVEMDNEDVGKPVADYFGVPGDASKVLGYTGNDDPKKYVFDGEVTFEKIKAFGEDFLEDKLKPFYKSDPIPESNDGDVKTVVGNNFDEIVLDESKDVLLEIYAPWCGHCQALEPTYNKLAKHLRGVESLVIAKMDGTTNEHPRAKADGFPTILFFPARNKSFDPITVDADRTVVAFYKFLKKHAAIPFKLEHPTSTPASEDSNTKQDIKSSSSDAKDEL
;
A
#
# COMPACT_ATOMS: atom_id res chain seq x y z
N MET A 1 -5.18 22.45 -52.45
CA MET A 1 -4.39 23.49 -53.13
C MET A 1 -4.09 24.62 -52.15
N PRO A 2 -3.02 25.42 -52.31
CA PRO A 2 -2.43 26.22 -51.22
C PRO A 2 -2.44 27.75 -51.45
N SER A 3 -1.79 28.49 -50.53
CA SER A 3 -1.45 29.94 -50.60
C SER A 3 -2.63 30.88 -50.26
N ARG A 4 -2.47 32.07 -49.64
CA ARG A 4 -1.32 32.97 -49.32
C ARG A 4 -1.47 33.46 -47.83
N LEU A 5 -0.66 34.32 -47.19
CA LEU A 5 0.36 35.29 -47.61
C LEU A 5 1.37 35.63 -46.47
N ILE A 6 2.65 35.33 -46.70
CA ILE A 6 3.87 36.14 -46.51
C ILE A 6 3.81 37.42 -45.63
N LEU A 7 4.75 37.55 -44.68
CA LEU A 7 5.44 38.82 -44.39
C LEU A 7 6.94 38.61 -44.06
N LEU A 8 7.78 39.57 -44.48
CA LEU A 8 9.25 39.56 -44.52
C LEU A 8 9.72 41.04 -44.43
N LEU A 9 10.93 41.44 -44.01
CA LEU A 9 12.13 40.75 -43.49
C LEU A 9 13.07 41.77 -42.78
N MET A 10 14.21 41.30 -42.24
CA MET A 10 15.42 42.05 -41.82
C MET A 10 15.37 42.97 -40.58
N LEU A 11 16.30 42.73 -39.65
CA LEU A 11 17.45 43.63 -39.49
C LEU A 11 18.63 42.90 -38.80
N GLY A 12 19.86 43.16 -39.23
CA GLY A 12 21.05 42.51 -38.67
C GLY A 12 22.35 43.26 -38.98
N SER A 13 23.36 43.00 -38.15
CA SER A 13 24.79 43.35 -38.30
C SER A 13 25.16 44.83 -38.57
N LEU A 14 25.66 45.51 -37.53
CA LEU A 14 26.80 46.45 -37.50
C LEU A 14 27.08 46.77 -36.01
N LEU A 15 28.30 46.91 -35.47
CA LEU A 15 29.66 46.72 -36.00
C LEU A 15 30.59 46.27 -34.83
N PHE A 16 31.68 45.56 -35.11
CA PHE A 16 32.78 45.29 -34.16
C PHE A 16 33.62 46.57 -33.89
N ALA A 17 34.00 46.84 -32.63
CA ALA A 17 35.39 47.12 -32.22
C ALA A 17 35.54 47.57 -30.74
N LEU A 18 36.36 46.82 -29.98
CA LEU A 18 37.34 47.26 -28.97
C LEU A 18 37.05 48.50 -28.09
N LEU A 19 36.92 48.29 -26.78
CA LEU A 19 37.96 48.67 -25.79
C LEU A 19 37.77 47.91 -24.47
N SER A 20 38.82 47.86 -23.64
CA SER A 20 39.00 46.88 -22.56
C SER A 20 38.93 47.46 -21.14
N THR A 21 38.93 46.55 -20.15
CA THR A 21 39.03 46.72 -18.68
C THR A 21 37.71 46.86 -17.90
N PRO A 22 37.65 46.39 -16.63
CA PRO A 22 38.40 45.27 -16.03
C PRO A 22 37.47 44.10 -15.66
N THR A 23 38.01 42.88 -15.61
CA THR A 23 37.36 41.78 -14.90
C THR A 23 37.42 42.05 -13.39
N LEU A 24 36.28 42.35 -12.77
CA LEU A 24 36.13 42.05 -11.35
C LEU A 24 36.10 40.52 -11.23
N SER A 25 37.16 39.95 -10.71
CA SER A 25 37.09 38.62 -10.12
C SER A 25 36.20 38.72 -8.88
N VAL A 26 34.96 38.28 -9.00
CA VAL A 26 34.23 37.80 -7.81
C VAL A 26 35.02 36.60 -7.33
N THR A 27 35.63 36.69 -6.16
CA THR A 27 36.07 35.49 -5.45
C THR A 27 34.80 34.78 -5.00
N ASP A 28 34.63 33.53 -5.43
CA ASP A 28 33.91 32.59 -4.57
C ASP A 28 34.80 32.45 -3.34
N ASP A 29 34.43 33.16 -2.27
CA ASP A 29 35.00 32.95 -0.96
C ASP A 29 34.50 31.55 -0.51
N GLU A 30 35.30 30.51 -0.76
CA GLU A 30 35.06 29.16 -0.25
C GLU A 30 35.07 29.20 1.28
N GLU A 31 33.88 29.41 1.83
CA GLU A 31 33.60 29.39 3.26
C GLU A 31 34.06 28.06 3.83
N ASP A 32 34.94 28.09 4.82
CA ASP A 32 35.52 26.88 5.39
C ASP A 32 34.44 26.10 6.16
N LEU A 33 34.05 24.96 5.60
CA LEU A 33 33.02 24.07 6.16
C LEU A 33 33.62 22.84 6.86
N SER A 34 34.94 22.73 7.03
CA SER A 34 35.55 21.54 7.65
C SER A 34 35.04 21.27 9.06
N PHE A 35 34.69 22.34 9.80
CA PHE A 35 34.09 22.26 11.14
C PHE A 35 32.69 21.63 11.20
N LEU A 36 32.06 21.34 10.05
CA LEU A 36 30.85 20.51 9.93
C LEU A 36 31.18 19.02 9.76
N GLU A 37 32.40 18.71 9.32
CA GLU A 37 32.89 17.36 8.98
C GLU A 37 33.51 16.66 10.21
N ASP A 38 34.02 17.40 11.20
CA ASP A 38 34.63 16.89 12.44
C ASP A 38 33.73 15.90 13.22
N ASP A 39 33.95 14.60 13.07
CA ASP A 39 34.06 13.58 14.14
C ASP A 39 34.17 12.17 13.51
N GLU A 40 35.38 11.78 13.06
CA GLU A 40 35.66 10.38 12.64
C GLU A 40 36.93 9.78 13.28
N THR A 41 37.39 10.33 14.42
CA THR A 41 38.66 9.92 15.07
C THR A 41 38.62 9.90 16.61
N ASP A 42 37.88 8.97 17.25
CA ASP A 42 38.19 8.57 18.64
C ASP A 42 37.75 7.15 19.06
N ILE A 43 38.22 6.09 18.35
CA ILE A 43 38.32 4.73 18.95
C ILE A 43 39.61 4.01 18.49
N THR A 44 40.80 4.58 18.72
CA THR A 44 42.05 3.78 18.77
C THR A 44 43.11 4.39 19.69
N SER A 45 43.58 3.59 20.67
CA SER A 45 44.78 3.81 21.52
C SER A 45 44.71 4.96 22.55
N GLU A 46 45.17 4.85 23.80
CA GLU A 46 45.73 3.71 24.56
C GLU A 46 45.16 3.66 25.98
N LEU A 47 44.87 2.45 26.49
CA LEU A 47 44.87 2.17 27.93
C LEU A 47 45.64 0.87 28.21
N LYS A 48 46.91 1.01 28.61
CA LYS A 48 47.71 -0.10 29.16
C LYS A 48 47.51 -0.19 30.67
N TYR A 49 47.16 -1.36 31.19
CA TYR A 49 47.39 -1.73 32.60
C TYR A 49 47.98 -3.16 32.70
N PRO A 50 48.69 -3.51 33.80
CA PRO A 50 49.62 -4.65 33.83
C PRO A 50 49.19 -5.80 34.78
N HIS A 51 50.01 -6.88 34.81
CA HIS A 51 50.02 -7.98 35.78
C HIS A 51 48.81 -8.95 35.73
N SER A 52 48.91 -10.23 36.15
CA SER A 52 50.07 -11.10 36.50
C SER A 52 49.64 -12.58 36.53
N ASP A 53 50.59 -13.50 36.45
CA ASP A 53 50.36 -14.95 36.62
C ASP A 53 49.90 -15.33 38.05
N ALA A 54 48.91 -16.23 38.16
CA ALA A 54 48.62 -17.05 39.35
C ALA A 54 47.73 -18.27 38.97
N GLU A 55 47.90 -19.39 39.67
CA GLU A 55 47.21 -20.67 39.44
C GLU A 55 46.17 -21.01 40.54
N TYR A 56 45.40 -22.09 40.35
CA TYR A 56 44.56 -22.81 41.35
C TYR A 56 43.26 -22.11 41.83
N SER A 57 42.14 -22.79 42.13
CA SER A 57 41.67 -24.18 41.88
C SER A 57 40.15 -24.27 42.17
N ASP A 58 39.53 -25.42 41.82
CA ASP A 58 38.49 -26.22 42.53
C ASP A 58 37.39 -25.53 43.40
N ASN A 59 36.13 -25.97 43.49
CA ASN A 59 35.21 -26.91 42.80
C ASN A 59 33.78 -26.29 43.00
N GLU A 60 32.59 -26.84 42.71
CA GLU A 60 31.98 -28.18 42.53
C GLU A 60 30.76 -27.93 41.58
N ASP A 61 30.49 -28.78 40.57
CA ASP A 61 29.51 -29.89 40.57
C ASP A 61 28.03 -29.43 40.71
N GLU A 62 27.01 -29.91 39.99
CA GLU A 62 26.75 -31.11 39.15
C GLU A 62 25.67 -30.71 38.07
N GLU A 63 25.21 -31.47 37.05
CA GLU A 63 25.20 -32.91 36.77
C GLU A 63 25.06 -33.19 35.24
N PHE A 64 25.90 -34.09 34.68
CA PHE A 64 25.70 -35.06 33.56
C PHE A 64 25.28 -34.59 32.13
N GLU A 65 26.05 -34.83 31.04
CA GLU A 65 26.45 -36.09 30.34
C GLU A 65 25.40 -36.63 29.33
N ASN A 66 25.69 -37.20 28.15
CA ASN A 66 26.94 -37.51 27.40
C ASN A 66 26.64 -37.37 25.86
N TYR A 67 27.57 -37.06 24.94
CA TYR A 67 28.59 -37.95 24.30
C TYR A 67 28.02 -39.30 23.78
N ASP A 68 28.44 -39.90 22.66
CA ASP A 68 29.63 -39.74 21.77
C ASP A 68 29.23 -40.24 20.33
N ASP A 69 30.00 -40.31 19.22
CA ASP A 69 31.43 -40.21 18.86
C ASP A 69 31.58 -39.95 17.31
N PHE A 70 32.78 -39.52 16.88
CA PHE A 70 33.50 -39.91 15.64
C PHE A 70 33.75 -38.90 14.47
N GLU A 71 34.94 -39.08 13.86
CA GLU A 71 35.69 -38.14 13.03
C GLU A 71 35.31 -38.08 11.53
N ALA A 72 35.65 -36.97 10.88
CA ALA A 72 35.53 -36.78 9.44
C ALA A 72 36.84 -37.13 8.69
N PRO A 73 36.78 -37.85 7.55
CA PRO A 73 37.84 -37.87 6.56
C PRO A 73 37.67 -36.69 5.57
N SER A 74 38.78 -36.04 5.22
CA SER A 74 38.80 -35.04 4.14
C SER A 74 39.32 -35.65 2.82
N SER A 75 39.06 -34.96 1.70
CA SER A 75 39.54 -35.27 0.34
C SER A 75 38.97 -36.50 -0.36
N LEU A 76 38.05 -36.28 -1.32
CA LEU A 76 38.29 -36.55 -2.76
C LEU A 76 37.08 -36.17 -3.63
N GLY A 77 37.33 -35.53 -4.78
CA GLY A 77 36.42 -35.48 -5.93
C GLY A 77 35.44 -34.29 -6.01
N HIS A 78 35.35 -33.70 -7.21
CA HIS A 78 34.12 -33.02 -7.67
C HIS A 78 33.19 -34.09 -8.24
N GLU A 79 31.94 -34.12 -7.81
CA GLU A 79 30.78 -34.39 -8.67
C GLU A 79 29.68 -33.36 -8.30
N GLU A 80 28.89 -32.92 -9.27
CA GLU A 80 27.88 -31.88 -9.09
C GLU A 80 26.52 -32.56 -8.84
N GLU A 81 25.96 -32.43 -7.64
CA GLU A 81 24.64 -32.99 -7.31
C GLU A 81 23.53 -32.13 -7.93
N GLU A 82 23.13 -32.47 -9.16
CA GLU A 82 21.88 -32.00 -9.76
C GLU A 82 20.70 -32.52 -8.92
N ASP A 83 19.91 -31.60 -8.36
CA ASP A 83 18.72 -31.87 -7.54
C ASP A 83 17.64 -32.57 -8.40
N GLU A 84 17.59 -33.92 -8.40
CA GLU A 84 16.71 -34.72 -9.27
C GLU A 84 15.22 -34.43 -9.01
N MET A 85 14.71 -33.43 -9.74
CA MET A 85 13.30 -33.09 -9.75
C MET A 85 12.50 -34.29 -10.27
N ALA A 86 11.64 -34.85 -9.40
CA ALA A 86 10.75 -35.96 -9.77
C ALA A 86 9.96 -35.59 -11.04
N LYS A 87 10.05 -36.43 -12.07
CA LYS A 87 9.61 -36.11 -13.44
C LYS A 87 8.08 -35.96 -13.54
N ILE A 88 7.61 -34.72 -13.38
CA ILE A 88 6.23 -34.30 -13.65
C ILE A 88 5.99 -34.38 -15.15
N ASP A 89 4.86 -34.97 -15.57
CA ASP A 89 4.45 -35.04 -16.98
C ASP A 89 3.81 -33.71 -17.44
N GLU A 90 4.65 -32.69 -17.63
CA GLU A 90 4.24 -31.35 -18.07
C GLU A 90 3.91 -31.24 -19.57
N LYS A 91 3.78 -32.35 -20.32
CA LYS A 91 3.65 -32.36 -21.80
C LYS A 91 2.52 -31.50 -22.39
N ASP A 92 1.48 -31.22 -21.59
CA ASP A 92 0.31 -30.42 -21.97
C ASP A 92 0.42 -28.94 -21.50
N VAL A 93 1.51 -28.59 -20.80
CA VAL A 93 1.83 -27.22 -20.37
C VAL A 93 2.83 -26.59 -21.33
N PHE A 94 2.48 -25.45 -21.91
CA PHE A 94 3.32 -24.76 -22.89
C PHE A 94 4.32 -23.84 -22.20
N VAL A 95 5.60 -23.89 -22.59
CA VAL A 95 6.61 -22.91 -22.13
C VAL A 95 6.54 -21.67 -23.03
N LEU A 96 6.35 -20.51 -22.41
CA LEU A 96 6.30 -19.23 -23.09
C LEU A 96 7.47 -18.31 -22.67
N THR A 97 7.84 -17.47 -23.61
CA THR A 97 8.97 -16.53 -23.64
C THR A 97 8.49 -15.27 -24.34
N ASP A 98 9.07 -14.08 -24.13
CA ASP A 98 8.59 -12.86 -24.82
C ASP A 98 8.52 -13.03 -26.34
N GLY A 99 9.50 -13.73 -26.92
CA GLY A 99 9.58 -14.06 -28.34
C GLY A 99 8.52 -15.02 -28.91
N ASN A 100 7.65 -15.62 -28.10
CA ASN A 100 6.49 -16.41 -28.56
C ASN A 100 5.16 -16.11 -27.85
N PHE A 101 5.17 -15.26 -26.81
CA PHE A 101 4.01 -15.03 -25.93
C PHE A 101 2.81 -14.42 -26.68
N SER A 102 3.05 -13.40 -27.51
CA SER A 102 1.97 -12.70 -28.24
C SER A 102 1.30 -13.62 -29.26
N ASP A 103 2.09 -14.25 -30.12
CA ASP A 103 1.61 -15.17 -31.16
C ASP A 103 0.79 -16.34 -30.54
N PHE A 104 1.23 -16.86 -29.39
CA PHE A 104 0.52 -17.93 -28.69
C PHE A 104 -0.86 -17.50 -28.16
N LEU A 105 -1.00 -16.26 -27.67
CA LEU A 105 -2.29 -15.69 -27.25
C LEU A 105 -3.21 -15.38 -28.45
N ASP A 106 -2.65 -14.90 -29.55
CA ASP A 106 -3.42 -14.62 -30.78
C ASP A 106 -3.91 -15.91 -31.47
N GLU A 107 -3.16 -17.02 -31.38
CA GLU A 107 -3.59 -18.34 -31.87
C GLU A 107 -4.60 -19.04 -30.95
N ASN A 108 -4.55 -18.82 -29.63
CA ASN A 108 -5.31 -19.59 -28.65
C ASN A 108 -6.31 -18.74 -27.86
N LYS A 109 -7.60 -18.88 -28.17
CA LYS A 109 -8.70 -18.14 -27.55
C LYS A 109 -8.72 -18.16 -26.01
N TYR A 110 -8.35 -19.29 -25.40
CA TYR A 110 -8.39 -19.51 -23.95
C TYR A 110 -7.03 -20.01 -23.47
N VAL A 111 -6.29 -19.16 -22.76
CA VAL A 111 -4.96 -19.50 -22.23
C VAL A 111 -4.91 -19.15 -20.75
N MET A 112 -4.39 -20.05 -19.92
CA MET A 112 -3.94 -19.72 -18.56
C MET A 112 -2.41 -19.70 -18.55
N VAL A 113 -1.80 -18.75 -17.85
CA VAL A 113 -0.35 -18.61 -17.72
C VAL A 113 0.03 -18.55 -16.24
N GLU A 114 0.94 -19.42 -15.81
CA GLU A 114 1.68 -19.32 -14.54
C GLU A 114 3.00 -18.57 -14.75
N PHE A 115 3.17 -17.43 -14.07
CA PHE A 115 4.46 -16.77 -13.87
C PHE A 115 5.12 -17.34 -12.61
N TYR A 116 6.25 -18.02 -12.79
CA TYR A 116 6.93 -18.79 -11.75
C TYR A 116 8.41 -18.45 -11.62
N ALA A 117 9.06 -18.99 -10.58
CA ALA A 117 10.51 -19.00 -10.41
C ALA A 117 10.97 -20.40 -9.98
N PRO A 118 12.08 -20.96 -10.50
CA PRO A 118 12.47 -22.36 -10.27
C PRO A 118 12.71 -22.73 -8.80
N TRP A 119 13.17 -21.76 -8.01
CA TRP A 119 13.45 -21.90 -6.57
C TRP A 119 12.21 -21.71 -5.68
N CYS A 120 11.07 -21.27 -6.21
CA CYS A 120 9.89 -21.00 -5.41
C CYS A 120 9.14 -22.29 -5.02
N GLY A 121 9.10 -22.60 -3.72
CA GLY A 121 8.40 -23.78 -3.19
C GLY A 121 6.90 -23.82 -3.52
N HIS A 122 6.22 -22.66 -3.62
CA HIS A 122 4.82 -22.61 -4.03
C HIS A 122 4.62 -22.95 -5.51
N CYS A 123 5.58 -22.64 -6.39
CA CYS A 123 5.56 -23.04 -7.79
C CYS A 123 5.83 -24.54 -7.92
N LYS A 124 6.86 -25.07 -7.23
CA LYS A 124 7.13 -26.52 -7.17
C LYS A 124 5.92 -27.33 -6.68
N ALA A 125 5.10 -26.76 -5.78
CA ALA A 125 3.86 -27.38 -5.31
C ALA A 125 2.67 -27.24 -6.28
N LEU A 126 2.59 -26.17 -7.09
CA LEU A 126 1.52 -25.96 -8.08
C LEU A 126 1.75 -26.77 -9.36
N ALA A 127 2.99 -26.89 -9.84
CA ALA A 127 3.34 -27.57 -11.10
C ALA A 127 2.63 -28.92 -11.37
N PRO A 128 2.54 -29.90 -10.43
CA PRO A 128 1.85 -31.16 -10.70
C PRO A 128 0.32 -31.00 -10.83
N GLU A 129 -0.29 -30.13 -10.02
CA GLU A 129 -1.73 -29.81 -10.10
C GLU A 129 -2.05 -29.05 -11.40
N TYR A 130 -1.15 -28.16 -11.82
CA TYR A 130 -1.27 -27.37 -13.05
C TYR A 130 -1.14 -28.24 -14.31
N ALA A 131 -0.16 -29.16 -14.36
CA ALA A 131 -0.02 -30.12 -15.45
C ALA A 131 -1.21 -31.09 -15.54
N ALA A 132 -1.76 -31.52 -14.40
CA ALA A 132 -2.97 -32.34 -14.37
C ALA A 132 -4.22 -31.57 -14.84
N ALA A 133 -4.35 -30.28 -14.51
CA ALA A 133 -5.40 -29.41 -15.04
C ALA A 133 -5.24 -29.19 -16.56
N ALA A 134 -4.01 -28.99 -17.04
CA ALA A 134 -3.69 -28.79 -18.45
C ALA A 134 -4.13 -29.99 -19.30
N THR A 135 -3.79 -31.20 -18.83
CA THR A 135 -4.17 -32.46 -19.47
C THR A 135 -5.69 -32.62 -19.60
N GLU A 136 -6.46 -32.23 -18.59
CA GLU A 136 -7.93 -32.32 -18.64
C GLU A 136 -8.57 -31.25 -19.54
N LEU A 137 -8.09 -30.00 -19.46
CA LEU A 137 -8.66 -28.84 -20.15
C LEU A 137 -8.29 -28.73 -21.63
N ASN A 138 -7.23 -29.43 -22.08
CA ASN A 138 -6.83 -29.47 -23.49
C ASN A 138 -7.98 -29.99 -24.41
N ALA A 139 -8.84 -30.86 -23.88
CA ALA A 139 -10.05 -31.36 -24.58
C ALA A 139 -11.14 -30.28 -24.81
N GLU A 140 -11.08 -29.16 -24.08
CA GLU A 140 -12.03 -28.03 -24.16
C GLU A 140 -11.43 -26.83 -24.93
N ASN A 141 -10.30 -27.04 -25.62
CA ASN A 141 -9.51 -26.02 -26.33
C ASN A 141 -9.00 -24.88 -25.42
N VAL A 142 -8.73 -25.18 -24.15
CA VAL A 142 -7.98 -24.28 -23.26
C VAL A 142 -6.53 -24.77 -23.19
N LYS A 143 -5.59 -23.84 -23.24
CA LYS A 143 -4.16 -24.11 -23.03
C LYS A 143 -3.73 -23.61 -21.66
N LEU A 144 -2.90 -24.39 -20.98
CA LEU A 144 -2.18 -23.97 -19.78
C LEU A 144 -0.71 -23.79 -20.16
N ALA A 145 -0.08 -22.75 -19.64
CA ALA A 145 1.26 -22.34 -20.02
C ALA A 145 2.03 -21.80 -18.81
N LYS A 146 3.35 -21.74 -18.91
CA LYS A 146 4.21 -21.14 -17.88
C LYS A 146 5.30 -20.25 -18.47
N VAL A 147 5.63 -19.20 -17.73
CA VAL A 147 6.69 -18.21 -18.01
C VAL A 147 7.64 -18.22 -16.82
N ASP A 148 8.93 -18.45 -17.07
CA ASP A 148 9.94 -18.27 -16.02
C ASP A 148 10.24 -16.78 -15.87
N ALA A 149 9.71 -16.18 -14.82
CA ALA A 149 9.85 -14.76 -14.56
C ALA A 149 11.26 -14.37 -14.10
N THR A 150 12.16 -15.33 -13.87
CA THR A 150 13.57 -15.04 -13.55
C THR A 150 14.43 -14.87 -14.81
N GLU A 151 14.00 -15.43 -15.94
CA GLU A 151 14.57 -15.20 -17.26
C GLU A 151 13.80 -14.09 -18.02
N GLU A 152 12.48 -14.22 -18.11
CA GLU A 152 11.56 -13.36 -18.88
C GLU A 152 11.14 -12.08 -18.12
N ASN A 153 12.12 -11.34 -17.63
CA ASN A 153 11.93 -10.21 -16.70
C ASN A 153 11.05 -9.09 -17.28
N GLU A 154 11.25 -8.69 -18.55
CA GLU A 154 10.43 -7.66 -19.21
C GLU A 154 8.95 -8.07 -19.32
N LEU A 155 8.69 -9.37 -19.52
CA LEU A 155 7.35 -9.93 -19.61
C LEU A 155 6.68 -9.99 -18.22
N ALA A 156 7.45 -10.26 -17.16
CA ALA A 156 6.98 -10.21 -15.77
C ALA A 156 6.65 -8.77 -15.33
N GLU A 157 7.48 -7.78 -15.68
CA GLU A 157 7.22 -6.36 -15.40
C GLU A 157 5.97 -5.85 -16.14
N LYS A 158 5.83 -6.20 -17.43
CA LYS A 158 4.68 -5.86 -18.29
C LYS A 158 3.32 -6.37 -17.78
N TYR A 159 3.31 -7.45 -16.98
CA TYR A 159 2.12 -7.97 -16.30
C TYR A 159 2.14 -7.72 -14.78
N GLU A 160 2.96 -6.78 -14.30
CA GLU A 160 3.03 -6.28 -12.92
C GLU A 160 3.28 -7.39 -11.86
N VAL A 161 4.01 -8.45 -12.21
CA VAL A 161 4.18 -9.65 -11.35
C VAL A 161 5.02 -9.35 -10.08
N GLN A 162 4.34 -9.13 -8.96
CA GLN A 162 4.97 -8.82 -7.66
C GLN A 162 5.41 -10.07 -6.84
N GLY A 163 5.20 -11.29 -7.34
CA GLY A 163 5.56 -12.51 -6.60
C GLY A 163 5.08 -13.81 -7.24
N PHE A 164 5.45 -14.96 -6.64
CA PHE A 164 5.33 -16.26 -7.29
C PHE A 164 4.57 -17.34 -6.49
N PRO A 165 3.79 -18.22 -7.15
CA PRO A 165 3.33 -18.09 -8.53
C PRO A 165 2.20 -17.07 -8.67
N THR A 166 2.30 -16.22 -9.69
CA THR A 166 1.18 -15.38 -10.15
C THR A 166 0.57 -16.01 -11.38
N VAL A 167 -0.76 -16.13 -11.41
CA VAL A 167 -1.47 -16.86 -12.47
C VAL A 167 -2.52 -15.96 -13.11
N TYR A 168 -2.52 -15.88 -14.43
CA TYR A 168 -3.49 -15.12 -15.23
C TYR A 168 -4.27 -16.04 -16.17
N PHE A 169 -5.51 -15.68 -16.47
CA PHE A 169 -6.33 -16.32 -17.50
C PHE A 169 -6.72 -15.30 -18.57
N PHE A 170 -6.38 -15.61 -19.81
CA PHE A 170 -6.58 -14.82 -21.01
C PHE A 170 -7.78 -15.35 -21.81
N VAL A 171 -8.63 -14.44 -22.27
CA VAL A 171 -9.76 -14.71 -23.16
C VAL A 171 -9.69 -13.73 -24.33
N ASP A 172 -9.48 -14.23 -25.55
CA ASP A 172 -9.29 -13.39 -26.75
C ASP A 172 -8.23 -12.28 -26.53
N GLY A 173 -7.16 -12.58 -25.79
CA GLY A 173 -6.09 -11.65 -25.41
C GLY A 173 -6.31 -10.81 -24.14
N GLU A 174 -7.55 -10.63 -23.67
CA GLU A 174 -7.84 -9.91 -22.42
C GLU A 174 -7.59 -10.79 -21.18
N HIS A 175 -6.78 -10.32 -20.23
CA HIS A 175 -6.36 -11.09 -19.05
C HIS A 175 -7.14 -10.77 -17.77
N LYS A 176 -7.26 -11.76 -16.88
CA LYS A 176 -7.75 -11.63 -15.50
C LYS A 176 -6.86 -12.43 -14.54
N PRO A 177 -6.55 -11.93 -13.33
CA PRO A 177 -5.81 -12.71 -12.33
C PRO A 177 -6.64 -13.90 -11.81
N TYR A 178 -5.94 -14.97 -11.41
CA TYR A 178 -6.52 -16.13 -10.76
C TYR A 178 -6.14 -16.17 -9.27
N SER A 179 -7.12 -15.85 -8.42
CA SER A 179 -7.03 -15.90 -6.95
C SER A 179 -7.64 -17.16 -6.33
N GLY A 180 -7.91 -18.19 -7.13
CA GLY A 180 -8.52 -19.44 -6.67
C GLY A 180 -7.55 -20.39 -5.97
N GLN A 181 -8.08 -21.51 -5.47
CA GLN A 181 -7.26 -22.55 -4.84
C GLN A 181 -6.31 -23.19 -5.86
N ARG A 182 -5.05 -23.36 -5.47
CA ARG A 182 -3.97 -23.93 -6.30
C ARG A 182 -4.06 -25.48 -6.39
N THR A 183 -5.21 -25.98 -6.81
CA THR A 183 -5.47 -27.42 -7.05
C THR A 183 -6.14 -27.63 -8.41
N LYS A 184 -5.89 -28.79 -9.01
CA LYS A 184 -6.43 -29.22 -10.31
C LYS A 184 -7.91 -28.93 -10.42
N ASP A 185 -8.71 -29.47 -9.50
CA ASP A 185 -10.17 -29.44 -9.61
C ASP A 185 -10.73 -28.01 -9.42
N ALA A 186 -10.04 -27.16 -8.65
CA ALA A 186 -10.41 -25.75 -8.51
C ALA A 186 -10.06 -24.92 -9.76
N ILE A 187 -8.91 -25.17 -10.38
CA ILE A 187 -8.50 -24.55 -11.66
C ILE A 187 -9.49 -24.97 -12.77
N VAL A 188 -9.73 -26.26 -12.92
CA VAL A 188 -10.63 -26.84 -13.92
C VAL A 188 -12.07 -26.31 -13.75
N THR A 189 -12.61 -26.32 -12.52
CA THR A 189 -13.97 -25.83 -12.25
C THR A 189 -14.11 -24.33 -12.55
N TRP A 190 -13.11 -23.52 -12.19
CA TRP A 190 -13.11 -22.08 -12.44
C TRP A 190 -13.02 -21.78 -13.95
N ILE A 191 -12.13 -22.46 -14.68
CA ILE A 191 -12.00 -22.29 -16.14
C ILE A 191 -13.28 -22.71 -16.86
N ARG A 192 -13.88 -23.86 -16.51
CA ARG A 192 -15.18 -24.30 -17.05
C ARG A 192 -16.28 -23.26 -16.84
N LYS A 193 -16.29 -22.56 -15.68
CA LYS A 193 -17.21 -21.44 -15.42
C LYS A 193 -16.98 -20.25 -16.38
N LYS A 194 -15.72 -19.92 -16.74
CA LYS A 194 -15.40 -18.82 -17.68
C LYS A 194 -15.76 -19.14 -19.13
N ILE A 195 -15.36 -20.31 -19.62
CA ILE A 195 -15.46 -20.67 -21.05
C ILE A 195 -16.87 -21.12 -21.47
N GLY A 196 -17.68 -21.57 -20.50
CA GLY A 196 -19.02 -22.08 -20.74
C GLY A 196 -20.02 -21.05 -21.29
N PRO A 197 -21.30 -21.44 -21.42
CA PRO A 197 -22.37 -20.54 -21.86
C PRO A 197 -22.62 -19.37 -20.89
N GLY A 198 -22.07 -19.41 -19.66
CA GLY A 198 -22.30 -18.43 -18.59
C GLY A 198 -23.66 -18.57 -17.89
N ILE A 199 -24.65 -19.13 -18.60
CA ILE A 199 -25.98 -19.46 -18.08
C ILE A 199 -26.25 -20.97 -18.10
N SER A 200 -26.92 -21.48 -17.06
CA SER A 200 -27.36 -22.88 -16.97
C SER A 200 -28.89 -23.03 -17.01
N ASN A 201 -29.38 -24.08 -17.66
CA ASN A 201 -30.83 -24.34 -17.79
C ASN A 201 -31.36 -25.07 -16.55
N ILE A 202 -32.42 -24.55 -15.92
CA ILE A 202 -33.16 -25.24 -14.86
C ILE A 202 -34.53 -25.67 -15.38
N THR A 203 -34.73 -26.95 -15.66
CA THR A 203 -35.99 -27.47 -16.22
C THR A 203 -36.89 -28.16 -15.19
N ILE A 204 -36.36 -28.59 -14.04
CA ILE A 204 -37.09 -29.29 -12.97
C ILE A 204 -36.90 -28.61 -11.60
N THR A 205 -37.81 -28.88 -10.67
CA THR A 205 -37.82 -28.26 -9.33
C THR A 205 -36.74 -28.82 -8.41
N GLU A 206 -36.36 -30.09 -8.56
CA GLU A 206 -35.30 -30.74 -7.75
C GLU A 206 -33.93 -30.07 -7.96
N ASP A 207 -33.64 -29.62 -9.19
CA ASP A 207 -32.45 -28.83 -9.50
C ASP A 207 -32.52 -27.42 -8.89
N ALA A 208 -33.70 -26.78 -8.94
CA ALA A 208 -33.94 -25.47 -8.35
C ALA A 208 -33.73 -25.48 -6.82
N GLU A 209 -34.27 -26.48 -6.12
CA GLU A 209 -34.12 -26.65 -4.67
C GLU A 209 -32.66 -26.91 -4.27
N ARG A 210 -31.93 -27.69 -5.08
CA ARG A 210 -30.48 -27.90 -4.89
C ARG A 210 -29.71 -26.59 -5.05
N ILE A 211 -29.95 -25.84 -6.12
CA ILE A 211 -29.30 -24.54 -6.42
C ILE A 211 -29.59 -23.50 -5.34
N LEU A 212 -30.84 -23.40 -4.87
CA LEU A 212 -31.22 -22.52 -3.76
C LEU A 212 -30.54 -22.88 -2.42
N THR A 213 -30.07 -24.13 -2.29
CA THR A 213 -29.36 -24.62 -1.10
C THR A 213 -27.85 -24.43 -1.20
N SER A 214 -27.23 -24.78 -2.33
CA SER A 214 -25.78 -24.64 -2.54
C SER A 214 -25.36 -23.19 -2.75
N GLU A 215 -25.95 -22.50 -3.72
CA GLU A 215 -25.46 -21.22 -4.21
C GLU A 215 -25.66 -20.07 -3.23
N THR A 216 -24.76 -19.09 -3.22
CA THR A 216 -24.85 -17.90 -2.35
C THR A 216 -25.52 -16.72 -3.04
N LYS A 217 -25.30 -16.57 -4.35
CA LYS A 217 -25.80 -15.49 -5.20
C LYS A 217 -26.26 -16.06 -6.54
N VAL A 218 -27.53 -15.91 -6.87
CA VAL A 218 -28.16 -16.52 -8.05
C VAL A 218 -28.93 -15.48 -8.84
N VAL A 219 -28.80 -15.51 -10.17
CA VAL A 219 -29.70 -14.81 -11.09
C VAL A 219 -30.51 -15.83 -11.88
N LEU A 220 -31.83 -15.69 -11.94
CA LEU A 220 -32.68 -16.50 -12.80
C LEU A 220 -33.45 -15.61 -13.80
N GLY A 221 -33.26 -15.90 -15.08
CA GLY A 221 -34.16 -15.44 -16.15
C GLY A 221 -35.34 -16.40 -16.34
N PHE A 222 -36.57 -15.89 -16.29
CA PHE A 222 -37.78 -16.61 -16.66
C PHE A 222 -38.25 -16.14 -18.04
N LEU A 223 -37.97 -16.96 -19.04
CA LEU A 223 -38.06 -16.62 -20.46
C LEU A 223 -39.17 -17.39 -21.17
N ASP A 224 -39.52 -16.99 -22.39
CA ASP A 224 -40.42 -17.78 -23.27
C ASP A 224 -39.67 -18.91 -24.00
N SER A 225 -38.35 -18.78 -24.16
CA SER A 225 -37.45 -19.76 -24.79
C SER A 225 -36.12 -19.86 -24.02
N LEU A 226 -35.45 -21.02 -24.09
CA LEU A 226 -34.09 -21.23 -23.55
C LEU A 226 -32.98 -20.91 -24.57
N ALA A 227 -33.34 -20.28 -25.70
CA ALA A 227 -32.44 -19.87 -26.77
C ALA A 227 -33.07 -18.71 -27.57
N GLY A 228 -32.24 -17.86 -28.19
CA GLY A 228 -32.65 -16.62 -28.85
C GLY A 228 -32.25 -15.37 -28.07
N PRO A 229 -32.67 -14.16 -28.50
CA PRO A 229 -32.10 -12.89 -28.06
C PRO A 229 -32.09 -12.68 -26.55
N GLU A 230 -33.16 -13.02 -25.83
CA GLU A 230 -33.24 -12.88 -24.37
C GLU A 230 -32.25 -13.82 -23.66
N SER A 231 -32.05 -15.03 -24.20
CA SER A 231 -31.07 -16.00 -23.68
C SER A 231 -29.65 -15.52 -23.95
N GLU A 232 -29.40 -14.97 -25.14
CA GLU A 232 -28.10 -14.43 -25.57
C GLU A 232 -27.69 -13.17 -24.78
N GLU A 233 -28.62 -12.24 -24.52
CA GLU A 233 -28.39 -11.06 -23.68
C GLU A 233 -28.12 -11.44 -22.22
N LEU A 234 -28.77 -12.49 -21.69
CA LEU A 234 -28.51 -13.01 -20.34
C LEU A 234 -27.15 -13.71 -20.25
N ALA A 235 -26.80 -14.53 -21.26
CA ALA A 235 -25.48 -15.14 -21.39
C ALA A 235 -24.38 -14.07 -21.47
N ALA A 236 -24.59 -13.04 -22.28
CA ALA A 236 -23.64 -11.94 -22.44
C ALA A 236 -23.53 -11.06 -21.18
N ALA A 237 -24.58 -10.96 -20.36
CA ALA A 237 -24.51 -10.34 -19.04
C ALA A 237 -23.72 -11.19 -18.03
N SER A 238 -23.97 -12.50 -18.00
CA SER A 238 -23.30 -13.42 -17.05
C SER A 238 -21.78 -13.41 -17.16
N LYS A 239 -21.25 -13.27 -18.39
CA LYS A 239 -19.80 -13.18 -18.66
C LYS A 239 -19.13 -11.90 -18.15
N LEU A 240 -19.90 -10.94 -17.63
CA LEU A 240 -19.38 -9.74 -16.96
C LEU A 240 -19.31 -9.88 -15.43
N ASP A 241 -19.89 -10.92 -14.83
CA ASP A 241 -19.91 -11.09 -13.38
C ASP A 241 -19.52 -12.50 -12.95
N ASP A 242 -18.37 -12.60 -12.30
CA ASP A 242 -17.75 -13.87 -11.94
C ASP A 242 -18.22 -14.41 -10.57
N ASP A 243 -18.90 -13.60 -9.75
CA ASP A 243 -19.33 -13.96 -8.39
C ASP A 243 -20.74 -14.57 -8.35
N VAL A 244 -21.57 -14.23 -9.34
CA VAL A 244 -22.99 -14.56 -9.39
C VAL A 244 -23.24 -15.69 -10.37
N ASN A 245 -24.00 -16.70 -9.96
CA ASN A 245 -24.31 -17.84 -10.84
C ASN A 245 -25.64 -17.59 -11.57
N PHE A 246 -25.59 -17.53 -12.90
CA PHE A 246 -26.74 -17.20 -13.74
C PHE A 246 -27.41 -18.47 -14.30
N TYR A 247 -28.73 -18.44 -14.35
CA TYR A 247 -29.57 -19.53 -14.81
C TYR A 247 -30.74 -19.00 -15.65
N GLN A 248 -31.35 -19.89 -16.43
CA GLN A 248 -32.60 -19.61 -17.14
C GLN A 248 -33.60 -20.75 -17.03
N THR A 249 -34.89 -20.42 -17.08
CA THR A 249 -35.99 -21.38 -17.14
C THR A 249 -37.14 -20.90 -18.01
N THR A 250 -37.90 -21.84 -18.57
CA THR A 250 -39.23 -21.63 -19.16
C THR A 250 -40.34 -22.24 -18.29
N ASN A 251 -39.99 -22.96 -17.22
CA ASN A 251 -40.90 -23.73 -16.36
C ASN A 251 -41.48 -22.84 -15.23
N PRO A 252 -42.81 -22.59 -15.18
CA PRO A 252 -43.41 -21.74 -14.15
C PRO A 252 -43.28 -22.27 -12.72
N ASN A 253 -43.14 -23.59 -12.54
CA ASN A 253 -42.94 -24.18 -11.20
C ASN A 253 -41.53 -23.92 -10.68
N VAL A 254 -40.52 -23.89 -11.57
CA VAL A 254 -39.17 -23.44 -11.23
C VAL A 254 -39.17 -21.96 -10.89
N ALA A 255 -39.75 -21.12 -11.77
CA ALA A 255 -39.83 -19.67 -11.53
C ALA A 255 -40.46 -19.31 -10.16
N LYS A 256 -41.49 -20.06 -9.75
CA LYS A 256 -42.15 -19.91 -8.44
C LYS A 256 -41.24 -20.20 -7.24
N LEU A 257 -40.31 -21.16 -7.33
CA LEU A 257 -39.33 -21.42 -6.26
C LEU A 257 -38.35 -20.25 -6.10
N PHE A 258 -38.04 -19.55 -7.19
CA PHE A 258 -37.27 -18.31 -7.21
C PHE A 258 -38.16 -17.06 -7.03
N HIS A 259 -39.31 -17.21 -6.35
CA HIS A 259 -40.25 -16.14 -5.98
C HIS A 259 -40.88 -15.33 -7.14
N MET A 260 -40.81 -15.81 -8.39
CA MET A 260 -41.52 -15.18 -9.52
C MET A 260 -42.91 -15.79 -9.73
N GLU A 261 -43.92 -14.95 -9.96
CA GLU A 261 -45.28 -15.41 -10.23
C GLU A 261 -45.35 -16.22 -11.55
N PRO A 262 -46.01 -17.40 -11.58
CA PRO A 262 -46.08 -18.27 -12.77
C PRO A 262 -46.63 -17.62 -14.05
N ASN A 263 -47.40 -16.54 -13.90
CA ASN A 263 -48.04 -15.77 -14.97
C ASN A 263 -47.42 -14.36 -15.17
N VAL A 264 -46.25 -14.08 -14.60
CA VAL A 264 -45.54 -12.81 -14.83
C VAL A 264 -45.25 -12.61 -16.33
N LYS A 265 -45.28 -11.37 -16.79
CA LYS A 265 -44.89 -11.02 -18.15
C LYS A 265 -43.41 -11.39 -18.35
N ARG A 266 -43.12 -12.14 -19.42
CA ARG A 266 -41.76 -12.52 -19.81
C ARG A 266 -41.18 -11.53 -20.86
N PRO A 267 -39.84 -11.46 -21.00
CA PRO A 267 -38.85 -12.05 -20.11
C PRO A 267 -38.86 -11.35 -18.73
N ALA A 268 -38.73 -12.13 -17.66
CA ALA A 268 -38.60 -11.64 -16.29
C ALA A 268 -37.25 -12.08 -15.71
N LEU A 269 -36.72 -11.33 -14.74
CA LEU A 269 -35.45 -11.65 -14.08
C LEU A 269 -35.51 -11.33 -12.59
N VAL A 270 -34.80 -12.13 -11.80
CA VAL A 270 -34.67 -11.99 -10.36
C VAL A 270 -33.24 -12.32 -9.93
N LEU A 271 -32.71 -11.56 -8.96
CA LEU A 271 -31.49 -11.88 -8.23
C LEU A 271 -31.86 -12.32 -6.83
N LEU A 272 -31.33 -13.46 -6.39
CA LEU A 272 -31.46 -13.99 -5.05
C LEU A 272 -30.09 -14.05 -4.38
N LYS A 273 -30.08 -13.85 -3.06
CA LYS A 273 -28.89 -13.97 -2.21
C LYS A 273 -29.28 -14.45 -0.81
N LYS A 274 -28.33 -15.00 -0.04
CA LYS A 274 -28.66 -15.67 1.24
C LYS A 274 -28.95 -14.69 2.39
N GLU A 275 -28.55 -13.43 2.27
CA GLU A 275 -28.67 -12.39 3.31
C GLU A 275 -30.06 -11.72 3.35
N ALA A 276 -30.26 -10.68 4.17
CA ALA A 276 -31.59 -10.14 4.49
C ALA A 276 -32.43 -9.67 3.27
N GLU A 277 -31.80 -9.12 2.23
CA GLU A 277 -32.46 -8.78 0.95
C GLU A 277 -32.55 -10.02 0.03
N LYS A 278 -33.26 -11.07 0.47
CA LYS A 278 -33.20 -12.42 -0.16
C LYS A 278 -33.57 -12.48 -1.64
N VAL A 279 -34.40 -11.54 -2.10
CA VAL A 279 -34.97 -11.50 -3.45
C VAL A 279 -35.01 -10.06 -3.94
N THR A 280 -34.45 -9.78 -5.12
CA THR A 280 -34.62 -8.51 -5.83
C THR A 280 -35.14 -8.82 -7.24
N HIS A 281 -36.29 -8.28 -7.61
CA HIS A 281 -36.84 -8.41 -8.97
C HIS A 281 -36.27 -7.33 -9.90
N TYR A 282 -36.17 -7.64 -11.19
CA TYR A 282 -35.73 -6.72 -12.23
C TYR A 282 -36.91 -6.17 -13.04
N ASP A 283 -36.92 -4.85 -13.23
CA ASP A 283 -37.95 -4.08 -13.93
C ASP A 283 -37.42 -3.32 -15.18
N GLY A 284 -36.12 -3.41 -15.44
CA GLY A 284 -35.44 -2.70 -16.53
C GLY A 284 -35.52 -3.36 -17.91
N GLN A 285 -34.78 -2.80 -18.87
CA GLN A 285 -34.71 -3.33 -20.25
C GLN A 285 -33.83 -4.59 -20.31
N PHE A 286 -34.39 -5.71 -20.75
CA PHE A 286 -33.70 -7.01 -20.83
C PHE A 286 -32.55 -6.98 -21.86
N THR A 287 -31.36 -6.56 -21.42
CA THR A 287 -30.17 -6.25 -22.25
C THR A 287 -28.90 -6.39 -21.40
N LYS A 288 -27.78 -6.83 -21.99
CA LYS A 288 -26.47 -7.09 -21.35
C LYS A 288 -26.08 -6.00 -20.35
N SER A 289 -25.99 -4.75 -20.83
CA SER A 289 -25.59 -3.59 -20.00
C SER A 289 -26.53 -3.35 -18.82
N SER A 290 -27.83 -3.51 -19.02
CA SER A 290 -28.83 -3.15 -18.02
C SER A 290 -29.04 -4.26 -16.99
N ILE A 291 -28.86 -5.53 -17.39
CA ILE A 291 -28.81 -6.70 -16.50
C ILE A 291 -27.51 -6.65 -15.68
N ALA A 292 -26.34 -6.43 -16.32
CA ALA A 292 -25.07 -6.35 -15.62
C ALA A 292 -25.04 -5.22 -14.57
N LYS A 293 -25.58 -4.03 -14.89
CA LYS A 293 -25.74 -2.92 -13.92
C LYS A 293 -26.67 -3.30 -12.76
N PHE A 294 -27.77 -4.00 -13.04
CA PHE A 294 -28.68 -4.48 -11.99
C PHE A 294 -28.02 -5.51 -11.07
N VAL A 295 -27.32 -6.50 -11.63
CA VAL A 295 -26.60 -7.52 -10.86
C VAL A 295 -25.51 -6.87 -10.02
N PHE A 296 -24.68 -6.03 -10.62
CA PHE A 296 -23.65 -5.28 -9.90
C PHE A 296 -24.22 -4.48 -8.71
N ALA A 297 -25.32 -3.74 -8.91
CA ALA A 297 -25.95 -2.93 -7.86
C ALA A 297 -26.67 -3.75 -6.76
N ASN A 298 -26.77 -5.08 -6.89
CA ASN A 298 -27.50 -5.96 -5.97
C ASN A 298 -26.72 -7.19 -5.47
N LYS A 299 -25.57 -7.54 -6.08
CA LYS A 299 -24.75 -8.71 -5.73
C LYS A 299 -23.98 -8.59 -4.42
N LEU A 300 -23.83 -7.37 -3.90
CA LEU A 300 -23.29 -7.14 -2.57
C LEU A 300 -24.42 -7.19 -1.52
N PRO A 301 -24.16 -7.66 -0.30
CA PRO A 301 -25.06 -7.43 0.83
C PRO A 301 -25.17 -5.92 1.12
N LEU A 302 -26.19 -5.51 1.87
CA LEU A 302 -26.37 -4.10 2.26
C LEU A 302 -25.16 -3.55 3.04
N VAL A 303 -24.52 -4.40 3.83
CA VAL A 303 -23.24 -4.13 4.49
C VAL A 303 -22.34 -5.33 4.20
N THR A 304 -21.15 -5.10 3.66
CA THR A 304 -20.18 -6.16 3.32
C THR A 304 -19.12 -6.26 4.42
N THR A 305 -19.06 -7.38 5.13
CA THR A 305 -17.97 -7.62 6.09
C THR A 305 -16.64 -7.77 5.33
N PHE A 306 -15.59 -7.11 5.84
CA PHE A 306 -14.27 -7.07 5.24
C PHE A 306 -13.50 -8.36 5.52
N THR A 307 -13.14 -9.07 4.45
CA THR A 307 -12.33 -10.29 4.48
C THR A 307 -11.36 -10.27 3.29
N ARG A 308 -10.44 -11.24 3.21
CA ARG A 308 -9.50 -11.35 2.08
C ARG A 308 -10.24 -11.56 0.75
N GLU A 309 -11.39 -12.24 0.79
CA GLU A 309 -12.25 -12.55 -0.35
C GLU A 309 -13.14 -11.37 -0.74
N SER A 310 -13.59 -10.54 0.22
CA SER A 310 -14.46 -9.39 -0.07
C SER A 310 -13.69 -8.11 -0.41
N ALA A 311 -12.41 -8.01 -0.08
CA ALA A 311 -11.56 -6.84 -0.34
C ALA A 311 -11.57 -6.40 -1.82
N SER A 312 -11.33 -7.33 -2.76
CA SER A 312 -11.44 -7.08 -4.20
C SER A 312 -12.80 -6.50 -4.58
N LEU A 313 -13.89 -7.12 -4.10
CA LEU A 313 -15.27 -6.69 -4.39
C LEU A 313 -15.62 -5.29 -3.85
N ILE A 314 -14.86 -4.81 -2.87
CA ILE A 314 -14.99 -3.49 -2.25
C ILE A 314 -14.13 -2.45 -3.00
N PHE A 315 -12.87 -2.76 -3.30
CA PHE A 315 -11.91 -1.78 -3.88
C PHE A 315 -11.92 -1.70 -5.41
N GLU A 316 -12.19 -2.79 -6.12
CA GLU A 316 -12.34 -2.82 -7.60
C GLU A 316 -13.72 -2.27 -8.04
N SER A 317 -14.58 -1.94 -7.08
CA SER A 317 -15.90 -1.38 -7.32
C SER A 317 -15.84 0.01 -7.99
N PRO A 318 -16.62 0.26 -9.06
CA PRO A 318 -16.85 1.62 -9.56
C PRO A 318 -17.55 2.55 -8.55
N ILE A 319 -18.08 2.05 -7.43
CA ILE A 319 -18.58 2.87 -6.32
C ILE A 319 -17.41 3.20 -5.39
N LYS A 320 -16.66 4.25 -5.74
CA LYS A 320 -15.42 4.64 -5.03
C LYS A 320 -15.65 5.16 -3.61
N LYS A 321 -16.83 5.76 -3.31
CA LYS A 321 -17.19 6.23 -1.96
C LYS A 321 -17.71 5.08 -1.09
N GLN A 322 -17.06 4.86 0.04
CA GLN A 322 -17.31 3.78 1.00
C GLN A 322 -17.58 4.35 2.40
N LEU A 323 -18.48 3.73 3.17
CA LEU A 323 -18.63 3.94 4.61
C LEU A 323 -18.21 2.67 5.34
N LEU A 324 -17.21 2.78 6.22
CA LEU A 324 -16.64 1.67 6.98
C LEU A 324 -17.09 1.77 8.44
N LEU A 325 -17.77 0.75 8.95
CA LEU A 325 -18.09 0.55 10.36
C LEU A 325 -17.05 -0.37 10.99
N PHE A 326 -16.27 0.15 11.94
CA PHE A 326 -15.32 -0.59 12.75
C PHE A 326 -15.96 -0.96 14.08
N THR A 327 -15.91 -2.24 14.47
CA THR A 327 -16.43 -2.75 15.75
C THR A 327 -15.65 -3.97 16.22
N THR A 328 -15.55 -4.22 17.53
CA THR A 328 -15.31 -5.58 18.02
C THR A 328 -16.57 -6.44 17.91
N SER A 329 -16.42 -7.77 17.90
CA SER A 329 -17.53 -8.74 17.92
C SER A 329 -18.55 -8.47 19.03
N LYS A 330 -18.09 -7.94 20.18
CA LYS A 330 -18.88 -7.65 21.38
C LYS A 330 -19.81 -6.43 21.24
N ASP A 331 -19.50 -5.52 20.32
CA ASP A 331 -20.24 -4.29 20.08
C ASP A 331 -21.01 -4.30 18.75
N SER A 332 -20.62 -5.15 17.79
CA SER A 332 -21.26 -5.30 16.47
C SER A 332 -22.80 -5.35 16.55
N ASP A 333 -23.37 -6.25 17.37
CA ASP A 333 -24.83 -6.41 17.56
C ASP A 333 -25.57 -5.11 17.95
N LYS A 334 -24.89 -4.14 18.57
CA LYS A 334 -25.48 -2.89 19.06
C LYS A 334 -25.63 -1.84 17.96
N VAL A 335 -24.73 -1.86 16.96
CA VAL A 335 -24.59 -0.80 15.95
C VAL A 335 -24.77 -1.27 14.51
N PHE A 336 -24.44 -2.53 14.20
CA PHE A 336 -24.58 -3.13 12.87
C PHE A 336 -26.02 -3.07 12.34
N PRO A 337 -27.09 -3.38 13.11
CA PRO A 337 -28.46 -3.30 12.60
C PRO A 337 -28.84 -1.86 12.18
N THR A 338 -28.41 -0.86 12.94
CA THR A 338 -28.64 0.57 12.67
C THR A 338 -27.88 1.03 11.42
N PHE A 339 -26.63 0.57 11.25
CA PHE A 339 -25.80 0.84 10.09
C PHE A 339 -26.36 0.17 8.82
N GLN A 340 -26.85 -1.08 8.93
CA GLN A 340 -27.51 -1.82 7.85
C GLN A 340 -28.86 -1.20 7.44
N GLU A 341 -29.61 -0.61 8.38
CA GLU A 341 -30.83 0.14 8.05
C GLU A 341 -30.51 1.41 7.26
N ALA A 342 -29.46 2.15 7.66
CA ALA A 342 -29.01 3.34 6.93
C ALA A 342 -28.51 3.00 5.51
N ALA A 343 -27.80 1.88 5.33
CA ALA A 343 -27.26 1.42 4.05
C ALA A 343 -28.30 1.36 2.91
N LYS A 344 -29.56 1.03 3.25
CA LYS A 344 -30.68 0.93 2.30
C LYS A 344 -30.90 2.22 1.49
N LEU A 345 -30.64 3.39 2.09
CA LEU A 345 -30.83 4.70 1.44
C LEU A 345 -29.75 5.01 0.39
N PHE A 346 -28.59 4.36 0.49
CA PHE A 346 -27.39 4.64 -0.29
C PHE A 346 -27.01 3.52 -1.26
N LYS A 347 -27.87 2.50 -1.39
CA LYS A 347 -27.68 1.37 -2.31
C LYS A 347 -27.38 1.86 -3.74
N GLY A 348 -26.25 1.43 -4.29
CA GLY A 348 -25.74 1.87 -5.60
C GLY A 348 -25.08 3.26 -5.63
N LYS A 349 -24.88 3.92 -4.47
CA LYS A 349 -24.22 5.23 -4.32
C LYS A 349 -23.03 5.19 -3.37
N LEU A 350 -23.13 4.41 -2.29
CA LEU A 350 -22.07 4.13 -1.33
C LEU A 350 -21.96 2.60 -1.14
N ILE A 351 -20.74 2.11 -0.91
CA ILE A 351 -20.54 0.77 -0.34
C ILE A 351 -20.56 0.93 1.18
N PHE A 352 -21.37 0.14 1.89
CA PHE A 352 -21.24 0.01 3.35
C PHE A 352 -20.41 -1.23 3.65
N VAL A 353 -19.38 -1.05 4.46
CA VAL A 353 -18.38 -2.06 4.83
C VAL A 353 -18.37 -2.22 6.34
N HIS A 354 -18.17 -3.44 6.84
CA HIS A 354 -18.03 -3.75 8.26
C HIS A 354 -16.67 -4.38 8.53
N VAL A 355 -15.92 -3.85 9.49
CA VAL A 355 -14.59 -4.31 9.88
C VAL A 355 -14.63 -4.81 11.32
N GLU A 356 -14.41 -6.10 11.48
CA GLU A 356 -14.38 -6.80 12.78
C GLU A 356 -12.97 -6.67 13.38
N MET A 357 -12.80 -5.72 14.31
CA MET A 357 -11.49 -5.23 14.76
C MET A 357 -10.69 -6.28 15.55
N ASP A 358 -11.38 -7.22 16.20
CA ASP A 358 -10.80 -8.35 16.94
C ASP A 358 -10.36 -9.52 16.03
N ASN A 359 -10.51 -9.39 14.71
CA ASN A 359 -9.87 -10.27 13.73
C ASN A 359 -8.40 -9.84 13.48
N GLU A 360 -7.43 -10.65 13.90
CA GLU A 360 -6.00 -10.34 13.75
C GLU A 360 -5.48 -10.47 12.30
N ASP A 361 -6.10 -11.33 11.47
CA ASP A 361 -5.69 -11.62 10.09
C ASP A 361 -5.96 -10.48 9.09
N VAL A 362 -7.01 -9.67 9.33
CA VAL A 362 -7.43 -8.55 8.47
C VAL A 362 -7.99 -7.34 9.23
N GLY A 363 -8.72 -7.56 10.33
CA GLY A 363 -9.47 -6.50 11.00
C GLY A 363 -8.58 -5.44 11.65
N LYS A 364 -7.62 -5.90 12.47
CA LYS A 364 -6.65 -5.04 13.14
C LYS A 364 -5.72 -4.29 12.17
N PRO A 365 -5.07 -4.92 11.16
CA PRO A 365 -4.28 -4.20 10.16
C PRO A 365 -5.06 -3.10 9.42
N VAL A 366 -6.36 -3.32 9.15
CA VAL A 366 -7.23 -2.31 8.52
C VAL A 366 -7.58 -1.19 9.50
N ALA A 367 -7.88 -1.49 10.77
CA ALA A 367 -8.07 -0.47 11.81
C ALA A 367 -6.82 0.41 12.00
N ASP A 368 -5.63 -0.20 12.02
CA ASP A 368 -4.34 0.51 12.12
C ASP A 368 -4.06 1.38 10.88
N TYR A 369 -4.34 0.89 9.66
CA TYR A 369 -4.26 1.69 8.43
C TYR A 369 -5.20 2.90 8.44
N PHE A 370 -6.44 2.71 8.90
CA PHE A 370 -7.45 3.76 8.97
C PHE A 370 -7.30 4.70 10.18
N GLY A 371 -6.47 4.36 11.16
CA GLY A 371 -6.25 5.18 12.36
C GLY A 371 -7.39 5.08 13.36
N VAL A 372 -7.90 3.87 13.62
CA VAL A 372 -8.98 3.58 14.56
C VAL A 372 -8.42 2.84 15.79
N PRO A 373 -7.93 3.56 16.82
CA PRO A 373 -7.28 2.94 17.98
C PRO A 373 -8.28 2.36 19.00
N GLY A 374 -7.93 1.19 19.56
CA GLY A 374 -8.66 0.53 20.64
C GLY A 374 -9.98 -0.13 20.21
N ASP A 375 -10.76 -0.58 21.18
CA ASP A 375 -11.96 -1.41 20.95
C ASP A 375 -13.23 -0.62 20.55
N ALA A 376 -13.14 0.71 20.48
CA ALA A 376 -14.30 1.59 20.39
C ALA A 376 -14.92 1.61 18.98
N SER A 377 -16.23 1.37 18.89
CA SER A 377 -16.94 1.37 17.61
C SER A 377 -16.87 2.74 16.92
N LYS A 378 -16.41 2.74 15.66
CA LYS A 378 -16.15 3.96 14.86
C LYS A 378 -16.76 3.82 13.47
N VAL A 379 -17.21 4.93 12.86
CA VAL A 379 -17.58 4.98 11.45
C VAL A 379 -16.66 5.94 10.72
N LEU A 380 -16.18 5.56 9.53
CA LEU A 380 -15.39 6.39 8.63
C LEU A 380 -16.03 6.44 7.24
N GLY A 381 -15.83 7.55 6.53
CA GLY A 381 -15.94 7.61 5.07
C GLY A 381 -14.57 7.46 4.41
N TYR A 382 -14.54 6.83 3.25
CA TYR A 382 -13.33 6.64 2.44
C TYR A 382 -13.64 6.76 0.95
N THR A 383 -12.81 7.48 0.19
CA THR A 383 -13.02 7.76 -1.25
C THR A 383 -12.35 6.78 -2.20
N GLY A 384 -11.77 5.68 -1.69
CA GLY A 384 -11.11 4.65 -2.49
C GLY A 384 -9.68 5.01 -2.90
N ASN A 385 -9.04 4.09 -3.61
CA ASN A 385 -7.58 4.11 -3.80
C ASN A 385 -7.08 5.25 -4.71
N ASP A 386 -7.91 5.77 -5.61
CA ASP A 386 -7.53 6.78 -6.61
C ASP A 386 -7.26 8.17 -5.99
N ASP A 387 -7.90 8.47 -4.86
CA ASP A 387 -7.79 9.71 -4.10
C ASP A 387 -8.12 9.41 -2.62
N PRO A 388 -7.19 8.79 -1.86
CA PRO A 388 -7.49 8.09 -0.62
C PRO A 388 -7.67 9.03 0.60
N LYS A 389 -8.81 9.72 0.65
CA LYS A 389 -9.21 10.60 1.77
C LYS A 389 -10.07 9.83 2.77
N LYS A 390 -9.72 9.97 4.05
CA LYS A 390 -10.44 9.44 5.21
C LYS A 390 -11.36 10.54 5.75
N TYR A 391 -12.51 10.19 6.30
CA TYR A 391 -13.47 11.15 6.87
C TYR A 391 -14.03 10.56 8.16
N VAL A 392 -13.84 11.22 9.30
CA VAL A 392 -14.27 10.67 10.60
C VAL A 392 -15.72 11.04 10.93
N PHE A 393 -16.53 10.06 11.32
CA PHE A 393 -17.79 10.30 12.02
C PHE A 393 -17.51 10.33 13.54
N ASP A 394 -17.65 11.51 14.14
CA ASP A 394 -17.58 11.70 15.59
C ASP A 394 -18.99 11.79 16.19
N GLY A 395 -19.51 10.65 16.60
CA GLY A 395 -20.80 10.56 17.28
C GLY A 395 -21.21 9.13 17.61
N GLU A 396 -22.29 9.02 18.38
CA GLU A 396 -23.04 7.78 18.57
C GLU A 396 -23.71 7.35 17.25
N VAL A 397 -23.60 6.06 16.90
CA VAL A 397 -24.13 5.45 15.67
C VAL A 397 -25.65 5.33 15.74
N THR A 398 -26.37 6.36 15.29
CA THR A 398 -27.84 6.34 15.13
C THR A 398 -28.25 6.56 13.67
N PHE A 399 -29.40 6.03 13.26
CA PHE A 399 -29.86 6.04 11.87
C PHE A 399 -29.83 7.43 11.21
N GLU A 400 -30.42 8.45 11.84
CA GLU A 400 -30.43 9.82 11.28
C GLU A 400 -29.02 10.45 11.24
N LYS A 401 -28.12 10.11 12.18
CA LYS A 401 -26.74 10.63 12.18
C LYS A 401 -25.90 10.00 11.07
N ILE A 402 -25.97 8.68 10.90
CA ILE A 402 -25.28 7.96 9.82
C ILE A 402 -25.84 8.34 8.45
N LYS A 403 -27.16 8.55 8.35
CA LYS A 403 -27.79 9.09 7.15
C LYS A 403 -27.26 10.48 6.82
N ALA A 404 -27.30 11.43 7.75
CA ALA A 404 -26.77 12.78 7.52
C ALA A 404 -25.28 12.76 7.11
N PHE A 405 -24.47 11.92 7.77
CA PHE A 405 -23.06 11.72 7.41
C PHE A 405 -22.89 11.16 6.00
N GLY A 406 -23.70 10.17 5.58
CA GLY A 406 -23.68 9.62 4.23
C GLY A 406 -24.20 10.57 3.15
N GLU A 407 -25.18 11.42 3.47
CA GLU A 407 -25.68 12.48 2.60
C GLU A 407 -24.60 13.57 2.40
N ASP A 408 -23.99 14.07 3.49
CA ASP A 408 -22.92 15.08 3.41
C ASP A 408 -21.60 14.53 2.84
N PHE A 409 -21.33 13.23 2.98
CA PHE A 409 -20.20 12.55 2.33
C PHE A 409 -20.41 12.40 0.82
N LEU A 410 -21.62 12.05 0.38
CA LEU A 410 -21.95 12.01 -1.05
C LEU A 410 -21.83 13.38 -1.71
N GLU A 411 -22.25 14.44 -1.01
CA GLU A 411 -22.24 15.83 -1.48
C GLU A 411 -20.91 16.58 -1.23
N ASP A 412 -19.84 15.87 -0.83
CA ASP A 412 -18.47 16.41 -0.64
C ASP A 412 -18.34 17.61 0.33
N LYS A 413 -19.24 17.67 1.33
CA LYS A 413 -19.25 18.72 2.37
C LYS A 413 -18.34 18.41 3.56
N LEU A 414 -18.02 17.13 3.79
CA LEU A 414 -17.21 16.71 4.92
C LEU A 414 -15.75 17.17 4.75
N LYS A 415 -15.07 17.41 5.87
CA LYS A 415 -13.63 17.66 5.88
C LYS A 415 -12.87 16.33 5.96
N PRO A 416 -11.80 16.14 5.15
CA PRO A 416 -10.90 15.00 5.34
C PRO A 416 -10.29 15.00 6.74
N PHE A 417 -10.16 13.80 7.30
CA PHE A 417 -9.34 13.48 8.45
C PHE A 417 -7.97 13.02 7.98
N TYR A 418 -6.95 13.40 8.74
CA TYR A 418 -5.57 12.95 8.58
C TYR A 418 -5.11 12.42 9.94
N LYS A 419 -4.39 11.30 9.96
CA LYS A 419 -3.80 10.77 11.20
C LYS A 419 -2.88 11.80 11.86
N SER A 420 -2.88 11.81 13.18
CA SER A 420 -1.89 12.52 14.00
C SER A 420 -1.70 11.81 15.32
N ASP A 421 -0.45 11.70 15.75
CA ASP A 421 -0.11 11.43 17.15
C ASP A 421 -0.53 12.60 18.05
N PRO A 422 -0.57 12.40 19.39
CA PRO A 422 -0.66 13.49 20.35
C PRO A 422 0.48 14.50 20.17
N ILE A 423 0.17 15.80 20.33
CA ILE A 423 1.21 16.85 20.34
C ILE A 423 2.14 16.62 21.54
N PRO A 424 3.48 16.55 21.36
CA PRO A 424 4.42 16.33 22.45
C PRO A 424 4.33 17.38 23.58
N GLU A 425 4.47 16.95 24.84
CA GLU A 425 4.41 17.85 26.00
C GLU A 425 5.55 18.88 26.06
N SER A 426 6.69 18.57 25.43
CA SER A 426 7.81 19.48 25.18
C SER A 426 8.31 19.26 23.75
N ASN A 427 8.73 20.33 23.09
CA ASN A 427 9.29 20.32 21.74
C ASN A 427 10.53 21.23 21.66
N ASP A 428 11.33 21.25 22.73
CA ASP A 428 12.40 22.23 22.93
C ASP A 428 13.73 21.84 22.27
N GLY A 429 13.86 20.60 21.79
CA GLY A 429 15.06 20.08 21.11
C GLY A 429 15.42 20.75 19.79
N ASP A 430 16.63 20.46 19.28
CA ASP A 430 17.18 21.08 18.06
C ASP A 430 16.41 20.67 16.80
N VAL A 431 16.04 19.39 16.71
CA VAL A 431 15.07 18.89 15.72
C VAL A 431 13.69 18.94 16.36
N LYS A 432 12.76 19.67 15.74
CA LYS A 432 11.37 19.77 16.20
C LYS A 432 10.56 18.55 15.78
N THR A 433 9.89 17.93 16.74
CA THR A 433 8.93 16.85 16.48
C THR A 433 7.64 17.45 15.92
N VAL A 434 7.26 17.00 14.73
CA VAL A 434 6.02 17.39 14.05
C VAL A 434 5.06 16.20 14.05
N VAL A 435 3.79 16.48 14.31
CA VAL A 435 2.65 15.57 14.22
C VAL A 435 1.57 16.22 13.34
N GLY A 436 0.64 15.45 12.78
CA GLY A 436 -0.37 15.99 11.85
C GLY A 436 -1.13 17.21 12.39
N ASN A 437 -1.42 17.24 13.69
CA ASN A 437 -2.14 18.32 14.37
C ASN A 437 -1.32 19.61 14.64
N ASN A 438 0.01 19.58 14.60
CA ASN A 438 0.86 20.78 14.75
C ASN A 438 1.66 21.13 13.48
N PHE A 439 1.42 20.41 12.39
CA PHE A 439 2.09 20.61 11.11
C PHE A 439 1.97 22.05 10.59
N ASP A 440 0.76 22.61 10.56
CA ASP A 440 0.51 23.96 10.06
C ASP A 440 1.20 25.05 10.93
N GLU A 441 1.33 24.80 12.24
CA GLU A 441 1.99 25.73 13.18
C GLU A 441 3.51 25.73 13.00
N ILE A 442 4.14 24.57 12.83
CA ILE A 442 5.61 24.44 12.76
C ILE A 442 6.14 24.54 11.33
N VAL A 443 5.50 23.87 10.37
CA VAL A 443 6.02 23.69 9.01
C VAL A 443 5.51 24.76 8.06
N LEU A 444 4.27 25.25 8.25
CA LEU A 444 3.66 26.30 7.42
C LEU A 444 3.74 27.72 8.02
N ASP A 445 4.57 27.95 9.05
CA ASP A 445 4.92 29.31 9.50
C ASP A 445 5.64 30.08 8.37
N GLU A 446 4.93 31.02 7.74
CA GLU A 446 5.45 31.89 6.68
C GLU A 446 6.67 32.74 7.11
N SER A 447 6.98 32.82 8.41
CA SER A 447 8.17 33.48 8.94
C SER A 447 9.43 32.60 8.98
N LYS A 448 9.32 31.29 8.75
CA LYS A 448 10.42 30.32 8.85
C LYS A 448 10.68 29.55 7.56
N ASP A 449 11.95 29.38 7.23
CA ASP A 449 12.41 28.34 6.32
C ASP A 449 12.44 27.01 7.09
N VAL A 450 11.79 25.95 6.60
CA VAL A 450 11.65 24.69 7.37
C VAL A 450 12.14 23.50 6.57
N LEU A 451 13.08 22.74 7.14
CA LEU A 451 13.50 21.42 6.65
C LEU A 451 12.76 20.35 7.45
N LEU A 452 12.02 19.48 6.76
CA LEU A 452 11.26 18.39 7.37
C LEU A 452 11.77 17.03 6.86
N GLU A 453 12.19 16.18 7.79
CA GLU A 453 12.34 14.74 7.56
C GLU A 453 10.98 14.07 7.81
N ILE A 454 10.52 13.26 6.86
CA ILE A 454 9.42 12.31 7.04
C ILE A 454 10.04 10.92 7.12
N TYR A 455 9.96 10.30 8.29
CA TYR A 455 10.66 9.05 8.63
C TYR A 455 9.69 7.94 9.03
N ALA A 456 10.23 6.72 9.18
CA ALA A 456 9.54 5.59 9.79
C ALA A 456 10.46 4.92 10.84
N PRO A 457 9.99 4.58 12.05
CA PRO A 457 10.86 4.11 13.15
C PRO A 457 11.64 2.83 12.83
N TRP A 458 11.09 1.98 11.97
CA TRP A 458 11.67 0.70 11.53
C TRP A 458 12.58 0.82 10.31
N CYS A 459 12.71 2.01 9.68
CA CYS A 459 13.54 2.17 8.50
C CYS A 459 15.01 2.42 8.86
N GLY A 460 15.89 1.46 8.53
CA GLY A 460 17.33 1.58 8.75
C GLY A 460 17.97 2.80 8.07
N HIS A 461 17.43 3.25 6.93
CA HIS A 461 17.89 4.48 6.25
C HIS A 461 17.52 5.77 7.00
N CYS A 462 16.47 5.75 7.83
CA CYS A 462 16.14 6.86 8.74
C CYS A 462 17.06 6.83 9.96
N GLN A 463 17.24 5.64 10.56
CA GLN A 463 18.13 5.44 11.71
C GLN A 463 19.59 5.84 11.40
N ALA A 464 20.05 5.59 10.16
CA ALA A 464 21.37 6.03 9.69
C ALA A 464 21.47 7.55 9.40
N LEU A 465 20.35 8.22 9.11
CA LEU A 465 20.29 9.66 8.86
C LEU A 465 20.21 10.48 10.16
N GLU A 466 19.55 9.95 11.20
CA GLU A 466 19.27 10.66 12.45
C GLU A 466 20.53 11.31 13.11
N PRO A 467 21.71 10.66 13.20
CA PRO A 467 22.91 11.30 13.75
C PRO A 467 23.34 12.55 12.96
N THR A 468 23.33 12.45 11.62
CA THR A 468 23.66 13.56 10.71
C THR A 468 22.64 14.70 10.83
N TYR A 469 21.35 14.36 10.89
CA TYR A 469 20.27 15.34 10.97
C TYR A 469 20.26 16.09 12.31
N ASN A 470 20.55 15.39 13.41
CA ASN A 470 20.79 16.00 14.72
C ASN A 470 22.06 16.87 14.74
N LYS A 471 23.17 16.44 14.10
CA LYS A 471 24.40 17.27 13.98
C LYS A 471 24.11 18.56 13.22
N LEU A 472 23.40 18.49 12.08
CA LEU A 472 22.95 19.64 11.30
C LEU A 472 22.10 20.61 12.15
N ALA A 473 21.11 20.11 12.88
CA ALA A 473 20.25 20.93 13.73
C ALA A 473 21.03 21.64 14.85
N LYS A 474 21.98 20.93 15.48
CA LYS A 474 22.88 21.51 16.50
C LYS A 474 23.75 22.65 15.94
N HIS A 475 24.27 22.53 14.71
CA HIS A 475 25.00 23.62 14.04
C HIS A 475 24.11 24.81 13.66
N LEU A 476 22.80 24.59 13.45
CA LEU A 476 21.84 25.61 13.02
C LEU A 476 21.01 26.23 14.16
N ARG A 477 21.17 25.77 15.41
CA ARG A 477 20.39 26.21 16.59
C ARG A 477 20.27 27.73 16.77
N GLY A 478 21.29 28.49 16.38
CA GLY A 478 21.31 29.97 16.48
C GLY A 478 20.56 30.70 15.35
N VAL A 479 20.13 30.02 14.30
CA VAL A 479 19.52 30.63 13.11
C VAL A 479 18.01 30.72 13.28
N GLU A 480 17.52 31.81 13.90
CA GLU A 480 16.08 32.00 14.21
C GLU A 480 15.13 31.88 12.99
N SER A 481 15.63 32.07 11.77
CA SER A 481 14.84 31.95 10.53
C SER A 481 14.70 30.52 10.00
N LEU A 482 15.45 29.56 10.54
CA LEU A 482 15.40 28.14 10.16
C LEU A 482 14.75 27.29 11.26
N VAL A 483 14.02 26.25 10.83
CA VAL A 483 13.60 25.13 11.69
C VAL A 483 14.02 23.83 11.03
N ILE A 484 14.70 22.97 11.78
CA ILE A 484 14.93 21.57 11.41
C ILE A 484 13.89 20.73 12.15
N ALA A 485 13.16 19.89 11.45
CA ALA A 485 12.01 19.16 11.98
C ALA A 485 11.97 17.70 11.47
N LYS A 486 11.32 16.81 12.24
CA LYS A 486 11.01 15.44 11.82
C LYS A 486 9.58 15.01 12.17
N MET A 487 8.96 14.20 11.32
CA MET A 487 7.61 13.65 11.48
C MET A 487 7.60 12.14 11.17
N ASP A 488 6.97 11.34 12.02
CA ASP A 488 6.73 9.92 11.74
C ASP A 488 5.58 9.80 10.72
N GLY A 489 5.91 9.43 9.48
CA GLY A 489 4.94 9.29 8.39
C GLY A 489 4.13 7.99 8.41
N THR A 490 4.32 7.12 9.40
CA THR A 490 3.53 5.90 9.60
C THR A 490 2.31 6.15 10.50
N THR A 491 2.45 7.07 11.46
CA THR A 491 1.43 7.50 12.41
C THR A 491 0.85 8.88 12.13
N ASN A 492 1.49 9.71 11.30
CA ASN A 492 1.03 11.06 10.95
C ASN A 492 0.82 11.23 9.44
N GLU A 493 -0.24 11.95 9.07
CA GLU A 493 -0.59 12.27 7.69
C GLU A 493 -0.78 13.80 7.56
N HIS A 494 -0.35 14.40 6.44
CA HIS A 494 -0.71 15.78 6.12
C HIS A 494 -0.70 16.01 4.60
N PRO A 495 -1.69 16.71 3.99
CA PRO A 495 -1.79 16.84 2.52
C PRO A 495 -0.65 17.63 1.88
N ARG A 496 0.13 18.36 2.69
CA ARG A 496 1.33 19.10 2.30
C ARG A 496 2.63 18.30 2.47
N ALA A 497 2.56 17.09 3.04
CA ALA A 497 3.68 16.28 3.48
C ALA A 497 3.67 14.90 2.79
N LYS A 498 3.69 14.91 1.46
CA LYS A 498 3.71 13.67 0.67
C LYS A 498 5.09 13.03 0.75
N ALA A 499 5.13 11.74 1.01
CA ALA A 499 6.34 10.94 1.05
C ALA A 499 6.14 9.68 0.18
N ASP A 500 6.97 9.51 -0.84
CA ASP A 500 6.94 8.34 -1.72
C ASP A 500 7.80 7.19 -1.16
N GLY A 501 8.48 7.41 -0.03
CA GLY A 501 9.27 6.45 0.72
C GLY A 501 9.90 7.06 1.98
N PHE A 502 10.71 6.28 2.71
CA PHE A 502 11.32 6.73 3.98
C PHE A 502 12.87 6.58 3.98
N PRO A 503 13.64 7.61 4.38
CA PRO A 503 13.20 8.97 4.67
C PRO A 503 12.92 9.76 3.39
N THR A 504 11.83 10.53 3.38
CA THR A 504 11.62 11.63 2.43
C THR A 504 11.98 12.94 3.13
N ILE A 505 12.73 13.83 2.47
CA ILE A 505 13.11 15.13 3.04
C ILE A 505 12.48 16.23 2.18
N LEU A 506 11.71 17.11 2.82
CA LEU A 506 10.98 18.21 2.18
C LEU A 506 11.43 19.55 2.77
N PHE A 507 11.66 20.53 1.90
CA PHE A 507 11.96 21.90 2.30
C PHE A 507 10.81 22.85 1.95
N PHE A 508 10.36 23.61 2.95
CA PHE A 508 9.26 24.56 2.88
C PHE A 508 9.81 25.99 3.07
N PRO A 509 10.03 26.77 1.99
CA PRO A 509 10.62 28.10 2.11
C PRO A 509 9.71 29.09 2.84
N ALA A 510 10.29 30.04 3.57
CA ALA A 510 9.57 31.14 4.19
C ALA A 510 8.85 32.00 3.13
N ARG A 511 7.69 32.57 3.48
CA ARG A 511 6.87 33.45 2.62
C ARG A 511 6.39 32.81 1.32
N ASN A 512 6.43 31.47 1.23
CA ASN A 512 6.06 30.69 0.06
C ASN A 512 5.27 29.41 0.39
N LYS A 513 4.70 29.31 1.60
CA LYS A 513 4.11 28.05 2.14
C LYS A 513 2.83 27.59 1.43
N SER A 514 2.34 28.35 0.44
CA SER A 514 1.23 27.98 -0.45
C SER A 514 1.65 27.16 -1.68
N PHE A 515 2.94 27.13 -2.05
CA PHE A 515 3.45 26.32 -3.18
C PHE A 515 3.93 24.95 -2.71
N ASP A 516 4.02 23.96 -3.59
CA ASP A 516 4.55 22.63 -3.24
C ASP A 516 5.98 22.69 -2.68
N PRO A 517 6.32 21.88 -1.67
CA PRO A 517 7.65 21.86 -1.08
C PRO A 517 8.71 21.40 -2.06
N ILE A 518 9.96 21.81 -1.82
CA ILE A 518 11.12 21.37 -2.58
C ILE A 518 11.59 20.03 -1.98
N THR A 519 11.43 18.93 -2.72
CA THR A 519 12.05 17.65 -2.35
C THR A 519 13.58 17.80 -2.33
N VAL A 520 14.22 17.37 -1.25
CA VAL A 520 15.65 17.60 -1.01
C VAL A 520 16.46 16.42 -1.53
N ASP A 521 16.75 16.47 -2.83
CA ASP A 521 17.69 15.56 -3.50
C ASP A 521 19.13 16.08 -3.32
N ALA A 522 19.79 15.58 -2.28
CA ALA A 522 21.16 15.93 -1.89
C ALA A 522 21.80 14.78 -1.10
N ASP A 523 23.14 14.71 -1.08
CA ASP A 523 23.87 13.75 -0.24
C ASP A 523 23.46 13.89 1.23
N ARG A 524 23.34 12.76 1.94
CA ARG A 524 22.88 12.72 3.33
C ARG A 524 24.01 13.07 4.31
N THR A 525 24.61 14.25 4.15
CA THR A 525 25.72 14.79 4.95
C THR A 525 25.40 16.21 5.45
N VAL A 526 25.99 16.61 6.58
CA VAL A 526 25.78 17.96 7.16
C VAL A 526 26.16 19.06 6.17
N VAL A 527 27.28 18.89 5.46
CA VAL A 527 27.79 19.85 4.47
C VAL A 527 26.85 19.97 3.27
N ALA A 528 26.30 18.86 2.76
CA ALA A 528 25.37 18.89 1.63
C ALA A 528 24.03 19.52 2.02
N PHE A 529 23.45 19.17 3.18
CA PHE A 529 22.25 19.84 3.68
C PHE A 529 22.48 21.33 3.95
N TYR A 530 23.63 21.72 4.52
CA TYR A 530 23.97 23.13 4.70
C TYR A 530 24.05 23.87 3.36
N LYS A 531 24.76 23.31 2.36
CA LYS A 531 24.84 23.88 1.00
C LYS A 531 23.47 23.99 0.32
N PHE A 532 22.58 23.01 0.52
CA PHE A 532 21.20 23.07 0.05
C PHE A 532 20.43 24.23 0.73
N LEU A 533 20.44 24.29 2.08
CA LEU A 533 19.73 25.33 2.83
C LEU A 533 20.24 26.74 2.47
N LYS A 534 21.55 26.94 2.38
CA LYS A 534 22.16 28.23 1.98
C LYS A 534 21.74 28.68 0.57
N LYS A 535 21.45 27.74 -0.32
CA LYS A 535 21.01 27.98 -1.70
C LYS A 535 19.50 28.23 -1.83
N HIS A 536 18.68 27.61 -0.98
CA HIS A 536 17.21 27.57 -1.14
C HIS A 536 16.42 28.33 -0.07
N ALA A 537 17.02 28.72 1.05
CA ALA A 537 16.34 29.50 2.08
C ALA A 537 15.87 30.87 1.57
N ALA A 538 14.60 31.18 1.82
CA ALA A 538 13.99 32.46 1.46
C ALA A 538 14.42 33.59 2.40
N ILE A 539 14.95 33.29 3.59
CA ILE A 539 15.59 34.23 4.52
C ILE A 539 17.09 33.93 4.58
N PRO A 540 17.96 34.78 4.01
CA PRO A 540 19.41 34.59 4.04
C PRO A 540 19.95 34.57 5.48
N PHE A 541 20.77 33.57 5.77
CA PHE A 541 21.40 33.35 7.07
C PHE A 541 22.91 33.16 6.92
N LYS A 542 23.62 33.12 8.05
CA LYS A 542 25.02 32.71 8.16
C LYS A 542 25.14 31.73 9.31
N LEU A 543 26.13 30.84 9.24
CA LEU A 543 26.51 30.02 10.39
C LEU A 543 27.58 30.78 11.19
N GLU A 544 27.48 30.76 12.52
CA GLU A 544 28.53 31.32 13.37
C GLU A 544 29.63 30.26 13.55
N HIS A 545 30.86 30.58 13.14
CA HIS A 545 32.00 29.71 13.43
C HIS A 545 32.20 29.63 14.95
N PRO A 546 32.49 28.45 15.51
CA PRO A 546 32.79 28.30 16.93
C PRO A 546 34.04 29.13 17.27
N THR A 547 33.85 30.22 18.03
CA THR A 547 34.95 31.12 18.39
C THR A 547 35.88 30.44 19.39
N SER A 548 37.13 30.21 18.98
CA SER A 548 38.17 29.65 19.84
C SER A 548 38.37 30.52 21.08
N THR A 549 37.96 30.01 22.25
CA THR A 549 38.11 30.72 23.53
C THR A 549 39.59 31.06 23.77
N PRO A 550 39.95 32.33 24.04
CA PRO A 550 41.32 32.67 24.39
C PRO A 550 41.76 31.91 25.65
N ALA A 551 42.91 31.23 25.58
CA ALA A 551 43.45 30.49 26.72
C ALA A 551 43.72 31.44 27.90
N SER A 552 43.24 31.10 29.08
CA SER A 552 43.54 31.81 30.32
C SER A 552 45.01 31.62 30.68
N GLU A 553 45.76 32.72 30.85
CA GLU A 553 47.18 32.66 31.23
C GLU A 553 47.35 32.11 32.66
N ASP A 554 47.99 30.95 32.76
CA ASP A 554 48.25 30.26 34.02
C ASP A 554 49.38 30.96 34.81
N SER A 555 49.02 31.85 35.75
CA SER A 555 49.97 32.62 36.54
C SER A 555 50.57 31.81 37.71
N ASN A 556 51.36 30.79 37.39
CA ASN A 556 51.96 29.88 38.37
C ASN A 556 53.28 30.43 38.96
N THR A 557 53.30 30.85 40.24
CA THR A 557 54.49 30.65 41.08
C THR A 557 54.25 30.71 42.60
N LYS A 558 54.70 29.65 43.28
CA LYS A 558 55.15 29.58 44.70
C LYS A 558 54.12 29.81 45.82
N GLN A 559 53.75 28.70 46.44
CA GLN A 559 53.58 28.63 47.89
C GLN A 559 54.87 29.02 48.61
N ASP A 560 54.74 29.63 49.80
CA ASP A 560 55.78 29.59 50.84
C ASP A 560 55.11 29.51 52.22
N ILE A 561 55.79 28.93 53.21
CA ILE A 561 55.13 28.28 54.37
C ILE A 561 54.97 29.24 55.57
N LYS A 562 53.76 29.33 56.15
CA LYS A 562 53.61 29.45 57.62
C LYS A 562 52.25 29.10 58.21
N SER A 563 52.32 28.55 59.42
CA SER A 563 51.21 28.15 60.28
C SER A 563 50.94 29.18 61.38
N SER A 564 49.66 29.45 61.68
CA SER A 564 49.19 29.68 63.06
C SER A 564 47.66 29.70 63.12
N SER A 565 47.07 28.92 64.03
CA SER A 565 45.65 28.97 64.38
C SER A 565 45.39 29.96 65.52
N SER A 566 44.41 30.86 65.36
CA SER A 566 43.72 31.49 66.51
C SER A 566 42.40 32.16 66.07
N ASP A 567 41.30 31.67 66.63
CA ASP A 567 40.05 32.34 67.02
C ASP A 567 39.68 33.72 66.42
N ALA A 568 38.52 33.74 65.77
CA ALA A 568 37.48 34.75 66.05
C ALA A 568 36.10 34.07 65.90
N LYS A 569 35.09 34.55 66.65
CA LYS A 569 33.75 33.93 66.73
C LYS A 569 32.66 34.84 66.13
N ASP A 570 31.50 34.21 65.95
CA ASP A 570 30.14 34.77 66.02
C ASP A 570 29.63 35.69 64.90
N GLU A 571 28.36 35.42 64.55
CA GLU A 571 27.32 36.33 64.03
C GLU A 571 27.56 36.98 62.64
N LEU A 572 26.62 36.88 61.67
CA LEU A 572 25.20 36.50 61.73
C LEU A 572 24.75 35.82 60.42
#